data_AF-A0A257YDL8-F1
#
_entry.id   AF-A0A257YDL8-F1
#
_cell.length_a   1.000
_cell.length_b   1.000
_cell.length_c   1.000
_cell.angle_alpha   90.00
_cell.angle_beta   90.00
_cell.angle_gamma   90.00
#
_symmetry.space_group_name_H-M   'P 1'
#
loop_
_entity.id
_entity.type
_entity.pdbx_description
1 polymer ?
#
loop_
_entity_poly.entity_id
_entity_poly.type
_entity_poly.pdbx_seq_one_letter_code
_entity_poly.pdbx_strand_id
1 'polypeptide(L)'
;MNKLAITATAILGLALAGCDSAAENEVEQTAEAIDESYEAEADLVEAQEAGGPNEAAAESQADALRAEGEEIKDTLEDEADELDSTPQ
;
A
#
# COMPACT_ATOMS: atom_id res chain seq x y z
N MET A 1 8.17 20.60 -51.23
CA MET A 1 7.18 19.55 -50.86
C MET A 1 7.96 18.59 -49.95
N ASN A 2 7.81 18.47 -48.63
CA ASN A 2 6.80 18.84 -47.63
C ASN A 2 7.60 19.18 -46.34
N LYS A 3 7.50 20.37 -45.74
CA LYS A 3 6.61 20.67 -44.60
C LYS A 3 6.05 19.43 -43.90
N LEU A 4 6.65 19.01 -42.79
CA LEU A 4 5.99 18.97 -41.49
C LEU A 4 7.04 18.60 -40.42
N ALA A 5 7.39 19.58 -39.61
CA ALA A 5 7.90 19.32 -38.27
C ALA A 5 6.75 18.69 -37.48
N ILE A 6 6.94 17.46 -37.00
CA ILE A 6 6.08 16.88 -35.98
C ILE A 6 6.83 17.04 -34.66
N THR A 7 6.77 18.27 -34.16
CA THR A 7 6.88 18.53 -32.73
C THR A 7 5.48 18.30 -32.17
N ALA A 8 5.27 17.12 -31.60
CA ALA A 8 4.18 16.83 -30.68
C ALA A 8 4.90 16.22 -29.46
N THR A 9 5.30 16.97 -28.43
CA THR A 9 4.39 17.42 -27.37
C THR A 9 3.24 16.43 -27.21
N ALA A 10 3.54 15.27 -26.62
CA ALA A 10 2.65 14.74 -25.59
C ALA A 10 2.90 15.65 -24.37
N ILE A 11 2.20 16.77 -24.15
CA ILE A 11 0.79 16.83 -23.73
C ILE A 11 0.57 15.63 -22.81
N LEU A 12 1.00 15.61 -21.53
CA LEU A 12 0.62 16.56 -20.46
C LEU A 12 -0.87 16.95 -20.51
N GLY A 13 -1.72 16.05 -21.02
CA GLY A 13 -3.13 16.32 -21.25
C GLY A 13 -3.96 15.06 -21.44
N LEU A 14 -3.73 14.05 -20.60
CA LEU A 14 -4.85 13.27 -20.07
C LEU A 14 -5.26 13.93 -18.75
N ALA A 15 -5.85 15.11 -18.89
CA ALA A 15 -6.66 15.68 -17.86
C ALA A 15 -7.86 14.74 -17.61
N LEU A 16 -8.02 14.33 -16.36
CA LEU A 16 -9.29 13.97 -15.72
C LEU A 16 -10.07 12.79 -16.34
N ALA A 17 -9.65 11.57 -16.01
CA ALA A 17 -10.44 10.80 -15.06
C ALA A 17 -9.65 10.89 -13.75
N GLY A 18 -10.03 11.60 -12.69
CA GLY A 18 -11.37 11.82 -12.17
C GLY A 18 -11.72 10.65 -11.25
N CYS A 19 -11.21 10.72 -10.01
CA CYS A 19 -11.21 9.75 -8.90
C CYS A 19 -10.11 8.69 -9.01
N ASP A 20 -9.18 8.74 -8.04
CA ASP A 20 -8.12 7.76 -7.78
C ASP A 20 -6.95 7.83 -8.77
N SER A 21 -5.85 8.44 -8.32
CA SER A 21 -4.66 8.58 -9.16
C SER A 21 -3.95 7.24 -9.29
N ALA A 22 -3.34 6.94 -10.46
CA ALA A 22 -2.53 5.72 -10.61
C ALA A 22 -1.35 5.66 -9.61
N ALA A 23 -0.98 6.79 -9.00
CA ALA A 23 0.03 6.86 -7.96
C ALA A 23 -0.53 6.45 -6.58
N GLU A 24 -1.69 6.99 -6.19
CA GLU A 24 -2.45 6.61 -4.98
C GLU A 24 -2.71 5.10 -4.96
N ASN A 25 -3.33 4.56 -6.01
CA ASN A 25 -3.55 3.11 -6.18
C ASN A 25 -2.28 2.25 -6.02
N GLU A 26 -1.12 2.70 -6.48
CA GLU A 26 0.13 1.94 -6.36
C GLU A 26 0.67 1.97 -4.92
N VAL A 27 0.47 3.10 -4.22
CA VAL A 27 0.82 3.22 -2.80
C VAL A 27 -0.13 2.39 -1.94
N GLU A 28 -1.45 2.47 -2.16
CA GLU A 28 -2.45 1.66 -1.45
C GLU A 28 -2.21 0.15 -1.66
N GLN A 29 -1.94 -0.29 -2.90
CA GLN A 29 -1.59 -1.69 -3.16
C GLN A 29 -0.30 -2.12 -2.46
N THR A 30 0.66 -1.20 -2.32
CA THR A 30 1.89 -1.48 -1.57
C THR A 30 1.62 -1.58 -0.07
N ALA A 31 0.77 -0.69 0.47
CA ALA A 31 0.34 -0.69 1.85
C ALA A 31 -0.36 -2.01 2.21
N GLU A 32 -1.35 -2.41 1.41
CA GLU A 32 -2.06 -3.68 1.58
C GLU A 32 -1.12 -4.89 1.50
N ALA A 33 -0.22 -4.93 0.52
CA ALA A 33 0.71 -6.04 0.38
C ALA A 33 1.69 -6.17 1.57
N ILE A 34 2.02 -5.06 2.22
CA ILE A 34 2.84 -5.06 3.44
C ILE A 34 2.00 -5.58 4.61
N ASP A 35 0.79 -5.07 4.81
CA ASP A 35 -0.15 -5.49 5.85
C ASP A 35 -0.41 -7.00 5.79
N GLU A 36 -0.78 -7.51 4.60
CA GLU A 36 -0.98 -8.95 4.35
C GLU A 36 0.28 -9.78 4.67
N SER A 37 1.48 -9.23 4.46
CA SER A 37 2.73 -9.93 4.79
C SER A 37 2.92 -10.03 6.31
N TYR A 38 2.60 -9.00 7.07
CA TYR A 38 2.68 -9.01 8.53
C TYR A 38 1.58 -9.89 9.14
N GLU A 39 0.36 -9.87 8.60
CA GLU A 39 -0.71 -10.79 8.98
C GLU A 39 -0.29 -12.26 8.76
N ALA A 40 0.28 -12.57 7.58
CA ALA A 40 0.75 -13.91 7.28
C ALA A 40 1.88 -14.36 8.23
N GLU A 41 2.78 -13.46 8.63
CA GLU A 41 3.82 -13.76 9.61
C GLU A 41 3.23 -13.99 11.01
N ALA A 42 2.28 -13.15 11.43
CA ALA A 42 1.55 -13.30 12.70
C ALA A 42 0.81 -14.65 12.78
N ASP A 43 0.13 -15.04 11.71
CA ASP A 43 -0.57 -16.33 11.62
C ASP A 43 0.40 -17.51 11.70
N LEU A 44 1.61 -17.40 11.12
CA LEU A 44 2.64 -18.43 11.26
C LEU A 44 3.17 -18.54 12.68
N VAL A 45 3.28 -17.44 13.42
CA VAL A 45 3.69 -17.43 14.83
C VAL A 45 2.63 -18.12 15.70
N GLU A 46 1.35 -17.77 15.54
CA GLU A 46 0.26 -18.39 16.28
C GLU A 46 0.14 -19.89 15.95
N ALA A 47 0.20 -20.25 14.66
CA ALA A 47 0.07 -21.64 14.23
C ALA A 47 1.17 -22.55 14.78
N GLN A 48 2.39 -22.02 15.01
CA GLN A 48 3.50 -22.79 15.57
C GLN A 48 3.29 -23.17 17.04
N GLU A 49 2.62 -22.32 17.81
CA GLU A 49 2.46 -22.48 19.25
C GLU A 49 1.00 -22.76 19.68
N ALA A 50 0.08 -22.93 18.72
CA ALA A 50 -1.33 -23.23 18.97
C ALA A 50 -1.51 -24.46 19.87
N GLY A 51 -2.17 -24.27 21.02
CA GLY A 51 -2.36 -25.30 22.06
C GLY A 51 -1.07 -25.71 22.80
N GLY A 52 0.03 -24.98 22.60
CA GLY A 52 1.33 -25.18 23.24
C GLY A 52 1.48 -24.38 24.54
N PRO A 53 2.55 -24.64 25.32
CA PRO A 53 2.79 -23.93 26.58
C PRO A 53 3.13 -22.44 26.39
N ASN A 54 3.50 -22.01 25.17
CA ASN A 54 3.83 -20.63 24.85
C ASN A 54 2.74 -19.91 24.04
N GLU A 55 1.54 -20.49 23.89
CA GLU A 55 0.44 -19.93 23.10
C GLU A 55 0.20 -18.44 23.39
N ALA A 56 0.06 -18.06 24.66
CA ALA A 56 -0.14 -16.65 25.04
C ALA A 56 1.04 -15.71 24.69
N ALA A 57 2.28 -16.24 24.68
CA ALA A 57 3.44 -15.46 24.27
C ALA A 57 3.49 -15.29 22.74
N ALA A 58 3.08 -16.32 22.00
CA ALA A 58 2.95 -16.29 20.56
C ALA A 58 1.82 -15.36 20.10
N GLU A 59 0.65 -15.40 20.75
CA GLU A 59 -0.46 -14.46 20.54
C GLU A 59 0.03 -13.01 20.73
N SER A 60 0.72 -12.72 21.84
CA SER A 60 1.26 -11.37 22.09
C SER A 60 2.29 -10.92 21.04
N GLN A 61 3.03 -11.86 20.43
CA GLN A 61 3.99 -11.54 19.38
C GLN A 61 3.28 -11.32 18.04
N ALA A 62 2.29 -12.14 17.73
CA ALA A 62 1.44 -11.99 16.54
C ALA A 62 0.66 -10.67 16.57
N ASP A 63 0.10 -10.29 17.72
CA ASP A 63 -0.56 -8.98 17.90
C ASP A 63 0.40 -7.81 17.66
N ALA A 64 1.66 -7.93 18.09
CA ALA A 64 2.67 -6.90 17.83
C ALA A 64 3.03 -6.79 16.34
N LEU A 65 3.08 -7.92 15.62
CA LEU A 65 3.31 -7.94 14.18
C LEU A 65 2.14 -7.32 13.42
N ARG A 66 0.90 -7.66 13.77
CA ARG A 66 -0.31 -7.05 13.17
C ARG A 66 -0.34 -5.54 13.40
N ALA A 67 -0.05 -5.09 14.62
CA ALA A 67 0.00 -3.67 14.94
C ALA A 67 1.10 -2.92 14.16
N GLU A 68 2.26 -3.55 13.92
CA GLU A 68 3.33 -2.96 13.09
C GLU A 68 2.91 -2.87 11.61
N GLY A 69 2.26 -3.92 11.08
CA GLY A 69 1.69 -3.92 9.73
C GLY A 69 0.66 -2.82 9.53
N GLU A 70 -0.30 -2.71 10.46
CA GLU A 70 -1.32 -1.67 10.47
C GLU A 70 -0.71 -0.26 10.55
N GLU A 71 0.28 -0.01 11.42
CA GLU A 71 0.94 1.31 11.52
C GLU A 71 1.63 1.72 10.20
N ILE A 72 2.26 0.77 9.52
CA ILE A 72 2.90 1.01 8.22
C ILE A 72 1.84 1.26 7.15
N LYS A 73 0.77 0.46 7.13
CA LYS A 73 -0.36 0.64 6.21
C LYS A 73 -0.98 2.01 6.37
N ASP A 74 -1.35 2.39 7.59
CA ASP A 74 -1.92 3.71 7.91
C ASP A 74 -1.01 4.84 7.41
N THR A 75 0.31 4.72 7.63
CA THR A 75 1.27 5.72 7.16
C THR A 75 1.28 5.85 5.63
N LEU A 76 1.20 4.73 4.92
CA LEU A 76 1.22 4.71 3.46
C LEU A 76 -0.14 5.14 2.86
N GLU A 77 -1.25 4.78 3.48
CA GLU A 77 -2.59 5.26 3.10
C GLU A 77 -2.70 6.78 3.29
N ASP A 78 -2.20 7.33 4.41
CA ASP A 78 -2.11 8.78 4.62
C ASP A 78 -1.25 9.47 3.53
N GLU A 79 -0.11 8.86 3.14
CA GLU A 79 0.71 9.36 2.03
C GLU A 79 -0.03 9.28 0.68
N ALA A 80 -0.83 8.24 0.45
CA ALA A 80 -1.65 8.08 -0.75
C ALA A 80 -2.75 9.15 -0.83
N ASP A 81 -3.45 9.41 0.28
CA ASP A 81 -4.47 10.46 0.41
C ASP A 81 -3.88 11.86 0.15
N GLU A 82 -2.64 12.12 0.60
CA GLU A 82 -1.94 13.37 0.29
C GLU A 82 -1.68 13.56 -1.22
N LEU A 83 -1.46 12.47 -1.96
CA LEU A 83 -1.27 12.49 -3.42
C LEU A 83 -2.57 12.78 -4.18
N ASP A 84 -3.74 12.35 -3.69
CA ASP A 84 -5.04 12.71 -4.29
C ASP A 84 -5.43 14.16 -3.96
N SER A 85 -5.14 14.61 -2.73
CA SER A 85 -5.46 15.96 -2.28
C SER A 85 -4.57 17.05 -2.93
N THR A 86 -3.50 16.67 -3.64
CA THR A 86 -2.70 17.60 -4.44
C THR A 86 -3.36 17.81 -5.82
N PRO A 87 -3.81 19.03 -6.18
CA PRO A 87 -4.47 19.27 -7.47
C PRO A 87 -3.54 18.94 -8.64
N GLN A 88 -3.96 18.02 -9.51
CA GLN A 88 -3.25 17.65 -10.76
C GLN A 88 -3.44 18.68 -11.88
#